data_AF-A0A538DGA6-F1
#
_entry.id   AF-A0A538DGA6-F1
#
_cell.length_a   1.000
_cell.length_b   1.000
_cell.length_c   1.000
_cell.angle_alpha   90.00
_cell.angle_beta   90.00
_cell.angle_gamma   90.00
#
_symmetry.space_group_name_H-M   'P 1'
#
loop_
_entity.id
_entity.type
_entity.pdbx_description
1 polymer ?
#
loop_
_entity_poly.entity_id
_entity_poly.type
_entity_poly.pdbx_seq_one_letter_code
_entity_poly.pdbx_strand_id
1 'polypeptide(L)'
;MAEEKIRLGGMALANGVLVHGPKAWACAIRTDDGRLKVAARPKRLRSTKIDSPLLRGPVRLLDALAILPEIRRALPEARLPFQRPAVLASMLASATVVRLVRGSRSVGPGAQELLSGLLSLAPAALALRSSDVAAYHGAEHISIGSYEQGKRAAKEHDRCGSHLLGPLLATTAIGNTLAARAPARVRTQARLGAQFVALAASTEIFGWMVRNPENRVARALAKPGHELQHRIATAEPTPEQIEVAEAALLACLELEEK
;
A
#
# COMPACT_ATOMS: atom_id res chain seq x y z
N MET A 1 27.55 -0.46 18.80
CA MET A 1 26.95 -0.85 17.51
C MET A 1 25.48 -0.53 17.62
N ALA A 2 24.91 0.30 16.74
CA ALA A 2 23.46 0.53 16.76
C ALA A 2 22.79 -0.81 16.45
N GLU A 3 21.98 -1.31 17.37
CA GLU A 3 21.18 -2.51 17.20
C GLU A 3 20.36 -2.36 15.91
N GLU A 4 20.44 -3.32 15.00
CA GLU A 4 19.79 -3.22 13.69
C GLU A 4 18.26 -3.26 13.91
N LYS A 5 17.63 -2.09 13.82
CA LYS A 5 16.19 -1.95 14.06
C LYS A 5 15.39 -2.82 13.09
N ILE A 6 14.35 -3.46 13.62
CA ILE A 6 13.47 -4.33 12.87
C ILE A 6 12.73 -3.49 11.83
N ARG A 7 12.75 -3.91 10.56
CA ARG A 7 11.99 -3.22 9.51
C ARG A 7 10.51 -3.54 9.65
N LEU A 8 9.71 -2.51 9.85
CA LEU A 8 8.27 -2.60 9.97
C LEU A 8 7.59 -1.98 8.75
N GLY A 9 6.38 -2.44 8.48
CA GLY A 9 5.45 -1.77 7.58
C GLY A 9 4.10 -1.63 8.27
N GLY A 10 3.27 -0.72 7.79
CA GLY A 10 1.95 -0.50 8.35
C GLY A 10 0.85 -0.33 7.31
N MET A 11 -0.37 -0.31 7.81
CA MET A 11 -1.57 0.03 7.06
C MET A 11 -2.52 0.78 7.98
N ALA A 12 -3.00 1.93 7.53
CA ALA A 12 -4.04 2.67 8.21
C ALA A 12 -5.42 2.04 8.02
N LEU A 13 -6.19 1.99 9.10
CA LEU A 13 -7.61 1.68 9.12
C LEU A 13 -8.39 2.99 9.36
N ALA A 14 -9.70 2.97 9.13
CA ALA A 14 -10.52 4.15 9.40
C ALA A 14 -10.65 4.43 10.91
N ASN A 15 -10.32 3.47 11.76
CA ASN A 15 -10.36 3.60 13.21
C ASN A 15 -9.13 3.01 13.90
N GLY A 16 -7.99 2.90 13.21
CA GLY A 16 -6.81 2.30 13.82
C GLY A 16 -5.62 2.10 12.88
N VAL A 17 -4.65 1.33 13.35
CA VAL A 17 -3.40 1.06 12.64
C VAL A 17 -3.06 -0.42 12.74
N LEU A 18 -2.65 -1.00 11.62
CA LEU A 18 -1.95 -2.27 11.54
C LEU A 18 -0.46 -1.97 11.40
N VAL A 19 0.36 -2.63 12.21
CA VAL A 19 1.82 -2.71 12.07
C VAL A 19 2.20 -4.17 11.85
N HIS A 20 3.14 -4.44 10.97
CA HIS A 20 3.65 -5.78 10.74
C HIS A 20 5.15 -5.79 10.49
N GLY A 21 5.82 -6.81 11.02
CA GLY A 21 7.24 -7.04 10.80
C GLY A 21 7.50 -8.34 10.02
N PRO A 22 8.74 -8.84 10.07
CA PRO A 22 9.15 -10.10 9.44
C PRO A 22 8.44 -11.36 9.97
N LYS A 23 8.15 -11.44 11.27
CA LYS A 23 7.63 -12.64 11.94
C LYS A 23 6.22 -12.46 12.51
N ALA A 24 5.78 -11.24 12.77
CA ALA A 24 4.57 -10.93 13.52
C ALA A 24 3.80 -9.74 12.92
N TRP A 25 2.58 -9.58 13.40
CA TRP A 25 1.74 -8.42 13.13
C TRP A 25 0.97 -8.03 14.40
N ALA A 26 0.64 -6.75 14.52
CA ALA A 26 -0.25 -6.24 15.54
C ALA A 26 -1.15 -5.13 14.97
N CYS A 27 -2.40 -5.12 15.40
CA CYS A 27 -3.38 -4.12 15.03
C CYS A 27 -3.98 -3.53 16.29
N ALA A 28 -4.04 -2.21 16.34
CA ALA A 28 -4.75 -1.48 17.36
C ALA A 28 -5.87 -0.66 16.73
N ILE A 29 -7.03 -0.63 17.38
CA ILE A 29 -8.18 0.16 16.97
C ILE A 29 -8.72 0.96 18.13
N ARG A 30 -9.35 2.10 17.82
CA ARG A 30 -10.24 2.80 18.73
C ARG A 30 -11.68 2.51 18.33
N THR A 31 -12.47 2.02 19.27
CA THR A 31 -13.90 1.78 19.09
C THR A 31 -14.70 3.07 19.22
N ASP A 32 -15.96 3.09 18.77
CA ASP A 32 -16.81 4.30 18.81
C ASP A 32 -17.10 4.78 20.25
N ASP A 33 -17.02 3.88 21.23
CA ASP A 33 -17.10 4.19 22.66
C ASP A 33 -15.75 4.63 23.27
N GLY A 34 -14.74 4.88 22.43
CA GLY A 34 -13.45 5.45 22.80
C GLY A 34 -12.43 4.44 23.34
N ARG A 35 -12.77 3.15 23.48
CA ARG A 35 -11.83 2.14 24.01
C ARG A 35 -10.74 1.79 23.00
N LEU A 36 -9.52 1.64 23.51
CA LEU A 36 -8.39 1.10 22.76
C LEU A 36 -8.42 -0.43 22.83
N LYS A 37 -8.42 -1.11 21.68
CA LYS A 37 -8.30 -2.57 21.57
C LYS A 37 -7.08 -2.92 20.73
N VAL A 38 -6.30 -3.89 21.19
CA VAL A 38 -5.09 -4.35 20.51
C VAL A 38 -5.16 -5.87 20.31
N ALA A 39 -4.76 -6.32 19.12
CA ALA A 39 -4.55 -7.73 18.83
C ALA A 39 -3.21 -7.92 18.13
N ALA A 40 -2.43 -8.90 18.56
CA ALA A 40 -1.12 -9.20 17.99
C ALA A 40 -0.96 -10.71 17.82
N ARG A 41 -0.38 -11.16 16.69
CA ARG A 41 -0.13 -12.58 16.42
C ARG A 41 1.15 -12.79 15.58
N PRO A 42 1.82 -13.94 15.71
CA PRO A 42 2.82 -14.37 14.74
C PRO A 42 2.18 -14.55 13.35
N LYS A 43 2.91 -14.18 12.30
CA LYS A 43 2.50 -14.39 10.92
C LYS A 43 2.54 -15.88 10.56
N ARG A 44 1.48 -16.34 9.88
CA ARG A 44 1.41 -17.71 9.31
C ARG A 44 2.34 -17.88 8.12
N LEU A 45 2.40 -16.87 7.25
CA LEU A 45 3.27 -16.83 6.10
C LEU A 45 4.53 -16.04 6.46
N ARG A 46 5.70 -16.56 6.07
CA ARG A 46 6.97 -15.87 6.29
C ARG A 46 7.60 -15.55 4.94
N SER A 47 7.11 -14.47 4.33
CA SER A 47 7.52 -14.01 3.00
C SER A 47 9.01 -13.64 2.90
N THR A 48 9.69 -13.46 4.04
CA THR A 48 11.14 -13.22 4.15
C THR A 48 12.03 -14.37 3.67
N LYS A 49 11.49 -15.57 3.47
CA LYS A 49 12.24 -16.73 2.97
C LYS A 49 12.37 -16.80 1.44
N ILE A 50 11.79 -15.85 0.71
CA ILE A 50 11.82 -15.84 -0.76
C ILE A 50 12.78 -14.76 -1.26
N ASP A 51 13.87 -15.20 -1.87
CA ASP A 51 14.92 -14.30 -2.39
C ASP A 51 14.74 -13.93 -3.87
N SER A 52 13.91 -14.68 -4.61
CA SER A 52 13.68 -14.45 -6.03
C SER A 52 13.12 -13.03 -6.27
N PRO A 53 13.82 -12.17 -7.03
CA PRO A 53 13.37 -10.79 -7.31
C PRO A 53 12.00 -10.71 -7.98
N LEU A 54 11.64 -11.72 -8.78
CA LEU A 54 10.34 -11.75 -9.48
C LEU A 54 9.18 -12.10 -8.54
N LEU A 55 9.44 -12.81 -7.44
CA LEU A 55 8.40 -13.35 -6.57
C LEU A 55 8.34 -12.67 -5.21
N ARG A 56 9.46 -12.15 -4.70
CA ARG A 56 9.54 -11.62 -3.32
C ARG A 56 8.58 -10.45 -3.08
N GLY A 57 8.43 -9.54 -4.04
CA GLY A 57 7.50 -8.42 -3.96
C GLY A 57 6.04 -8.86 -3.92
N PRO A 58 5.56 -9.60 -4.95
CA PRO A 58 4.22 -10.16 -4.97
C PRO A 58 3.89 -10.99 -3.71
N VAL A 59 4.83 -11.81 -3.24
CA VAL A 59 4.61 -12.63 -2.03
C VAL A 59 4.53 -11.76 -0.77
N ARG A 60 5.32 -10.69 -0.65
CA ARG A 60 5.19 -9.72 0.46
C ARG A 60 3.84 -9.01 0.46
N LEU A 61 3.30 -8.68 -0.72
CA LEU A 61 1.93 -8.17 -0.82
C LEU A 61 0.90 -9.21 -0.35
N LEU A 62 1.03 -10.47 -0.80
CA LEU A 62 0.14 -11.54 -0.38
C LEU A 62 0.22 -11.81 1.12
N ASP A 63 1.41 -11.72 1.70
CA ASP A 63 1.64 -11.85 3.14
C ASP A 63 0.88 -10.76 3.92
N ALA A 64 0.96 -9.50 3.49
CA ALA A 64 0.19 -8.41 4.09
C ALA A 64 -1.33 -8.63 3.95
N LEU A 65 -1.80 -9.08 2.79
CA LEU A 65 -3.23 -9.37 2.56
C LEU A 65 -3.74 -10.55 3.39
N ALA A 66 -2.90 -11.55 3.65
CA ALA A 66 -3.23 -12.73 4.45
C ALA A 66 -3.46 -12.39 5.94
N ILE A 67 -3.00 -11.23 6.40
CA ILE A 67 -3.25 -10.74 7.77
C ILE A 67 -4.70 -10.25 7.95
N LEU A 68 -5.33 -9.73 6.88
CA LEU A 68 -6.65 -9.08 6.97
C LEU A 68 -7.76 -9.98 7.53
N PRO A 69 -7.88 -11.28 7.14
CA PRO A 69 -8.84 -12.19 7.75
C PRO A 69 -8.56 -12.48 9.23
N GLU A 70 -7.31 -12.39 9.68
CA GLU A 70 -6.95 -12.60 11.08
C GLU A 70 -7.33 -11.38 11.93
N ILE A 71 -7.09 -10.17 11.42
CA ILE A 71 -7.55 -8.92 12.05
C ILE A 71 -9.05 -8.98 12.25
N ARG A 72 -9.82 -9.38 11.24
CA ARG A 72 -11.28 -9.53 11.38
C ARG A 72 -11.73 -10.44 12.51
N ARG A 73 -11.04 -11.57 12.66
CA ARG A 73 -11.39 -12.57 13.67
C ARG A 73 -11.01 -12.09 15.07
N ALA A 74 -9.92 -11.33 15.20
CA ALA A 74 -9.42 -10.84 16.47
C ALA A 74 -10.06 -9.50 16.90
N LEU A 75 -10.36 -8.63 15.95
CA LEU A 75 -10.91 -7.28 16.12
C LEU A 75 -12.07 -7.05 15.12
N PRO A 76 -13.28 -7.58 15.39
CA PRO A 76 -14.42 -7.42 14.51
C PRO A 76 -14.84 -5.97 14.26
N GLU A 77 -14.52 -5.05 15.19
CA GLU A 77 -14.83 -3.62 15.04
C GLU A 77 -13.80 -2.85 14.18
N ALA A 78 -12.78 -3.53 13.63
CA ALA A 78 -11.79 -2.91 12.77
C ALA A 78 -12.38 -2.51 11.40
N ARG A 79 -12.24 -1.23 11.03
CA ARG A 79 -12.79 -0.65 9.79
C ARG A 79 -11.73 -0.56 8.70
N LEU A 80 -11.68 -1.57 7.83
CA LEU A 80 -10.73 -1.61 6.72
C LEU A 80 -11.13 -0.64 5.60
N PRO A 81 -10.17 0.10 5.00
CA PRO A 81 -10.46 1.18 4.05
C PRO A 81 -11.14 0.69 2.76
N PHE A 82 -10.75 -0.48 2.25
CA PHE A 82 -11.25 -1.03 0.98
C PHE A 82 -12.65 -1.63 1.03
N GLN A 83 -13.29 -1.66 2.20
CA GLN A 83 -14.57 -2.35 2.41
C GLN A 83 -15.72 -1.39 2.70
N ARG A 84 -15.46 -0.11 2.58
CA ARG A 84 -16.48 0.93 2.63
C ARG A 84 -17.40 0.77 1.41
N PRO A 85 -18.74 0.82 1.57
CA PRO A 85 -19.67 0.70 0.45
C PRO A 85 -19.37 1.64 -0.72
N ALA A 86 -18.95 2.88 -0.42
CA ALA A 86 -18.55 3.87 -1.42
C ALA A 86 -17.33 3.42 -2.25
N VAL A 87 -16.35 2.74 -1.65
CA VAL A 87 -15.17 2.21 -2.35
C VAL A 87 -15.57 1.02 -3.21
N LEU A 88 -16.41 0.11 -2.72
CA LEU A 88 -16.91 -1.01 -3.51
C LEU A 88 -17.73 -0.53 -4.72
N ALA A 89 -18.60 0.47 -4.51
CA ALA A 89 -19.36 1.09 -5.58
C ALA A 89 -18.45 1.76 -6.63
N SER A 90 -17.38 2.44 -6.20
CA SER A 90 -16.43 3.04 -7.15
C SER A 90 -15.62 1.99 -7.89
N MET A 91 -15.29 0.84 -7.30
CA MET A 91 -14.67 -0.27 -8.02
C MET A 91 -15.56 -0.79 -9.15
N LEU A 92 -16.85 -1.02 -8.88
CA LEU A 92 -17.83 -1.45 -9.87
C LEU A 92 -18.03 -0.39 -10.98
N ALA A 93 -18.15 0.88 -10.59
CA ALA A 93 -18.28 1.99 -11.52
C ALA A 93 -17.05 2.12 -12.41
N SER A 94 -15.85 2.16 -11.83
CA SER A 94 -14.59 2.20 -12.58
C SER A 94 -14.45 1.01 -13.53
N ALA A 95 -14.74 -0.21 -13.08
CA ALA A 95 -14.68 -1.39 -13.95
C ALA A 95 -15.64 -1.27 -15.15
N THR A 96 -16.85 -0.78 -14.92
CA THR A 96 -17.86 -0.57 -15.96
C THR A 96 -17.42 0.50 -16.96
N VAL A 97 -16.99 1.68 -16.47
CA VAL A 97 -16.53 2.78 -17.32
C VAL A 97 -15.28 2.38 -18.12
N VAL A 98 -14.31 1.70 -17.50
CA VAL A 98 -13.12 1.18 -18.19
C VAL A 98 -13.52 0.24 -19.32
N ARG A 99 -14.50 -0.65 -19.11
CA ARG A 99 -15.00 -1.56 -20.16
C ARG A 99 -15.63 -0.77 -21.31
N LEU A 100 -16.42 0.25 -21.02
CA LEU A 100 -17.05 1.10 -22.04
C LEU A 100 -16.03 1.92 -22.83
N VAL A 101 -15.06 2.54 -22.16
CA VAL A 101 -13.97 3.30 -22.79
C VAL A 101 -13.15 2.42 -23.72
N ARG A 102 -12.78 1.20 -23.28
CA ARG A 102 -12.03 0.25 -24.11
C ARG A 102 -12.82 -0.31 -25.28
N GLY A 103 -14.15 -0.36 -25.18
CA GLY A 103 -15.04 -0.78 -26.26
C GLY A 103 -15.39 0.33 -27.25
N SER A 104 -15.09 1.59 -26.92
CA SER A 104 -15.49 2.74 -27.73
C SER A 104 -14.62 2.91 -28.97
N ARG A 105 -15.22 2.96 -30.16
CA ARG A 105 -14.52 3.26 -31.41
C ARG A 105 -14.20 4.75 -31.60
N SER A 106 -14.78 5.63 -30.78
CA SER A 106 -14.59 7.09 -30.89
C SER A 106 -13.38 7.60 -30.09
N VAL A 107 -12.82 6.79 -29.18
CA VAL A 107 -11.64 7.17 -28.38
C VAL A 107 -10.42 6.49 -28.97
N GLY A 108 -9.38 7.27 -29.27
CA GLY A 108 -8.12 6.74 -29.81
C GLY A 108 -7.44 5.75 -28.84
N PRO A 109 -6.69 4.74 -29.32
CA PRO A 109 -6.10 3.70 -28.47
C PRO A 109 -5.23 4.21 -27.32
N GLY A 110 -4.46 5.28 -27.54
CA GLY A 110 -3.66 5.91 -26.50
C GLY A 110 -4.50 6.58 -25.40
N ALA A 111 -5.56 7.28 -25.80
CA ALA A 111 -6.49 7.90 -24.85
C ALA A 111 -7.30 6.86 -24.07
N GLN A 112 -7.68 5.74 -24.70
CA GLN A 112 -8.35 4.62 -24.02
C GLN A 112 -7.50 4.05 -22.89
N GLU A 113 -6.21 3.78 -23.15
CA GLU A 113 -5.31 3.21 -22.13
C GLU A 113 -5.03 4.22 -21.02
N LEU A 114 -4.81 5.51 -21.35
CA LEU A 114 -4.61 6.55 -20.35
C LEU A 114 -5.84 6.72 -19.44
N LEU A 115 -7.04 6.88 -20.03
CA LEU A 115 -8.29 7.02 -19.29
C LEU A 115 -8.58 5.78 -18.44
N SER A 116 -8.35 4.58 -19.00
CA SER A 116 -8.54 3.33 -18.26
C SER A 116 -7.60 3.23 -17.06
N GLY A 117 -6.34 3.62 -17.25
CA GLY A 117 -5.34 3.66 -16.18
C GLY A 117 -5.73 4.62 -15.08
N LEU A 118 -6.10 5.86 -15.41
CA LEU A 118 -6.52 6.87 -14.43
C LEU A 118 -7.78 6.43 -13.66
N LEU A 119 -8.80 5.94 -14.37
CA LEU A 119 -10.05 5.46 -13.75
C LEU A 119 -9.83 4.27 -12.81
N SER A 120 -8.84 3.43 -13.10
CA SER A 120 -8.50 2.29 -12.23
C SER A 120 -7.94 2.71 -10.87
N LEU A 121 -7.43 3.94 -10.74
CA LEU A 121 -6.93 4.49 -9.48
C LEU A 121 -8.03 5.11 -8.60
N ALA A 122 -9.22 5.36 -9.16
CA ALA A 122 -10.30 6.04 -8.44
C ALA A 122 -10.73 5.34 -7.14
N PRO A 123 -10.86 4.00 -7.08
CA PRO A 123 -11.22 3.33 -5.84
C PRO A 123 -10.15 3.46 -4.75
N ALA A 124 -8.87 3.37 -5.13
CA ALA A 124 -7.76 3.55 -4.20
C ALA A 124 -7.72 4.99 -3.66
N ALA A 125 -7.88 5.99 -4.53
CA ALA A 125 -7.97 7.39 -4.12
C ALA A 125 -9.14 7.61 -3.16
N LEU A 126 -10.33 7.07 -3.44
CA LEU A 126 -11.49 7.20 -2.56
C LEU A 126 -11.32 6.48 -1.21
N ALA A 127 -10.65 5.33 -1.21
CA ALA A 127 -10.34 4.59 0.02
C ALA A 127 -9.44 5.39 0.96
N LEU A 128 -8.49 6.15 0.41
CA LEU A 128 -7.52 6.95 1.15
C LEU A 128 -8.05 8.34 1.54
N ARG A 129 -8.99 8.93 0.78
CA ARG A 129 -9.45 10.33 0.96
C ARG A 129 -10.27 10.60 2.23
N SER A 130 -10.58 9.62 3.07
CA SER A 130 -11.25 9.90 4.35
C SER A 130 -10.27 10.54 5.33
N SER A 131 -10.73 11.58 6.04
CA SER A 131 -9.97 12.25 7.11
C SER A 131 -9.35 11.26 8.08
N ASP A 132 -10.13 10.26 8.51
CA ASP A 132 -9.70 9.36 9.57
C ASP A 132 -8.61 8.40 9.09
N VAL A 133 -8.77 7.78 7.91
CA VAL A 133 -7.72 6.93 7.33
C VAL A 133 -6.45 7.73 7.07
N ALA A 134 -6.57 8.95 6.53
CA ALA A 134 -5.42 9.80 6.27
C ALA A 134 -4.70 10.21 7.58
N ALA A 135 -5.46 10.52 8.64
CA ALA A 135 -4.90 10.85 9.94
C ALA A 135 -4.25 9.62 10.61
N TYR A 136 -4.90 8.45 10.61
CA TYR A 136 -4.29 7.22 11.11
C TYR A 136 -3.06 6.79 10.29
N HIS A 137 -3.01 7.10 8.99
CA HIS A 137 -1.82 6.90 8.16
C HIS A 137 -0.69 7.85 8.56
N GLY A 138 -1.02 9.12 8.85
CA GLY A 138 -0.07 10.05 9.45
C GLY A 138 0.46 9.56 10.81
N ALA A 139 -0.42 9.00 11.66
CA ALA A 139 -0.03 8.42 12.95
C ALA A 139 0.89 7.19 12.79
N GLU A 140 0.59 6.33 11.82
CA GLU A 140 1.44 5.17 11.47
C GLU A 140 2.82 5.62 10.98
N HIS A 141 2.88 6.58 10.06
CA HIS A 141 4.15 7.15 9.59
C HIS A 141 4.97 7.80 10.71
N ILE A 142 4.33 8.55 11.61
CA ILE A 142 5.00 9.19 12.74
C ILE A 142 5.53 8.11 13.70
N SER A 143 4.70 7.16 14.11
CA SER A 143 5.10 6.12 15.08
C SER A 143 6.23 5.24 14.55
N ILE A 144 6.08 4.66 13.35
CA ILE A 144 7.12 3.81 12.73
C ILE A 144 8.36 4.64 12.41
N GLY A 145 8.20 5.81 11.78
CA GLY A 145 9.32 6.69 11.45
C GLY A 145 10.10 7.14 12.69
N SER A 146 9.41 7.38 13.80
CA SER A 146 10.04 7.73 15.07
C SER A 146 10.79 6.58 15.70
N TYR A 147 10.21 5.38 15.68
CA TYR A 147 10.94 4.18 16.08
C TYR A 147 12.21 4.01 15.25
N GLU A 148 12.15 4.20 13.94
CA GLU A 148 13.29 4.00 13.05
C GLU A 148 14.40 5.04 13.26
N GLN A 149 14.03 6.32 13.38
CA GLN A 149 14.98 7.43 13.46
C GLN A 149 15.44 7.75 14.89
N GLY A 150 14.72 7.28 15.92
CA GLY A 150 14.98 7.61 17.33
C GLY A 150 14.60 9.04 17.72
N LYS A 151 13.83 9.74 16.89
CA LYS A 151 13.32 11.11 17.11
C LYS A 151 11.94 11.27 16.48
N ARG A 152 11.19 12.32 16.84
CA ARG A 152 9.88 12.58 16.23
C ARG A 152 10.00 12.72 14.70
N ALA A 153 9.28 11.89 13.96
CA ALA A 153 9.24 11.89 12.50
C ALA A 153 8.09 12.76 11.97
N ALA A 154 8.16 13.10 10.69
CA ALA A 154 7.06 13.76 9.98
C ALA A 154 5.97 12.74 9.58
N LYS A 155 4.79 13.25 9.22
CA LYS A 155 3.68 12.41 8.72
C LYS A 155 3.91 11.90 7.30
N GLU A 156 4.79 12.50 6.51
CA GLU A 156 5.21 11.93 5.22
C GLU A 156 6.42 11.02 5.42
N HIS A 157 6.39 9.84 4.80
CA HIS A 157 7.38 8.78 5.03
C HIS A 157 7.95 8.24 3.73
N ASP A 158 9.28 8.25 3.61
CA ASP A 158 10.01 7.85 2.40
C ASP A 158 9.89 6.35 2.07
N ARG A 159 9.50 5.52 3.06
CA ARG A 159 9.27 4.09 2.87
C ARG A 159 7.79 3.72 2.80
N CYS A 160 6.90 4.70 2.65
CA CYS A 160 5.49 4.46 2.42
C CYS A 160 5.26 3.73 1.10
N GLY A 161 4.30 2.79 1.09
CA GLY A 161 3.86 2.09 -0.12
C GLY A 161 3.33 3.01 -1.22
N SER A 162 2.97 4.27 -0.90
CA SER A 162 2.59 5.30 -1.88
C SER A 162 3.67 5.54 -2.93
N HIS A 163 4.95 5.34 -2.60
CA HIS A 163 6.06 5.47 -3.56
C HIS A 163 6.13 4.36 -4.60
N LEU A 164 5.34 3.28 -4.47
CA LEU A 164 5.15 2.29 -5.54
C LEU A 164 4.37 2.86 -6.73
N LEU A 165 3.61 3.95 -6.55
CA LEU A 165 2.75 4.50 -7.62
C LEU A 165 3.55 4.89 -8.86
N GLY A 166 4.67 5.59 -8.71
CA GLY A 166 5.52 5.99 -9.84
C GLY A 166 6.09 4.79 -10.61
N PRO A 167 6.80 3.85 -9.96
CA PRO A 167 7.26 2.61 -10.57
C PRO A 167 6.14 1.78 -11.22
N LEU A 168 4.96 1.69 -10.59
CA LEU A 168 3.82 0.95 -11.12
C LEU A 168 3.28 1.56 -12.40
N LEU A 169 3.12 2.89 -12.46
CA LEU A 169 2.69 3.58 -13.67
C LEU A 169 3.70 3.41 -14.80
N ALA A 170 4.99 3.57 -14.51
CA ALA A 170 6.06 3.43 -15.50
C ALA A 170 6.14 2.00 -16.07
N THR A 171 6.21 1.00 -15.20
CA THR A 171 6.32 -0.40 -15.62
C THR A 171 5.06 -0.91 -16.32
N THR A 172 3.87 -0.49 -15.88
CA THR A 172 2.60 -0.84 -16.52
C THR A 172 2.49 -0.23 -17.92
N ALA A 173 2.88 1.04 -18.09
CA ALA A 173 2.88 1.69 -19.41
C ALA A 173 3.83 0.96 -20.38
N ILE A 174 5.03 0.60 -19.93
CA ILE A 174 6.00 -0.17 -20.74
C ILE A 174 5.43 -1.55 -21.07
N GLY A 175 4.94 -2.28 -20.06
CA GLY A 175 4.38 -3.62 -20.21
C GLY A 175 3.20 -3.67 -21.18
N ASN A 176 2.26 -2.73 -21.07
CA ASN A 176 1.13 -2.62 -22.00
C ASN A 176 1.57 -2.28 -23.42
N THR A 177 2.56 -1.40 -23.59
CA THR A 177 3.11 -1.06 -24.90
C THR A 177 3.77 -2.27 -25.58
N LEU A 178 4.48 -3.10 -24.82
CA LEU A 178 5.06 -4.35 -25.31
C LEU A 178 3.98 -5.38 -25.63
N ALA A 179 3.02 -5.58 -24.73
CA ALA A 179 1.92 -6.52 -24.92
C ALA A 179 1.01 -6.15 -26.11
N ALA A 180 0.88 -4.87 -26.45
CA ALA A 180 0.12 -4.40 -27.61
C ALA A 180 0.70 -4.89 -28.95
N ARG A 181 2.01 -5.15 -29.01
CA ARG A 181 2.69 -5.69 -30.20
C ARG A 181 2.45 -7.20 -30.40
N ALA A 182 1.91 -7.89 -29.40
CA ALA A 182 1.67 -9.32 -29.49
C ALA A 182 0.53 -9.65 -30.49
N PRO A 183 0.61 -10.80 -31.19
CA PRO A 183 -0.44 -11.29 -32.08
C PRO A 183 -1.79 -11.38 -31.35
N ALA A 184 -2.89 -11.10 -32.05
CA ALA A 184 -4.22 -11.03 -31.45
C ALA A 184 -4.59 -12.29 -30.63
N ARG A 185 -4.14 -13.47 -31.07
CA ARG A 185 -4.37 -14.77 -30.40
C ARG A 185 -3.74 -14.87 -29.00
N VAL A 186 -2.59 -14.23 -28.79
CA VAL A 186 -1.83 -14.31 -27.53
C VAL A 186 -1.81 -13.00 -26.75
N ARG A 187 -2.46 -11.95 -27.28
CA ARG A 187 -2.41 -10.59 -26.72
C ARG A 187 -2.97 -10.52 -25.30
N THR A 188 -4.01 -11.28 -25.00
CA THR A 188 -4.59 -11.35 -23.66
C THR A 188 -3.60 -11.96 -22.67
N GLN A 189 -2.98 -13.09 -23.00
CA GLN A 189 -1.94 -13.69 -22.15
C GLN A 189 -0.75 -12.75 -21.99
N ALA A 190 -0.32 -12.08 -23.08
CA ALA A 190 0.77 -11.11 -23.03
C ALA A 190 0.46 -9.93 -22.09
N ARG A 191 -0.77 -9.41 -22.11
CA ARG A 191 -1.21 -8.35 -21.18
C ARG A 191 -1.22 -8.83 -19.73
N LEU A 192 -1.71 -10.05 -19.46
CA LEU A 192 -1.71 -10.63 -18.11
C LEU A 192 -0.29 -10.85 -17.59
N GLY A 193 0.60 -11.41 -18.43
CA GLY A 193 2.01 -11.59 -18.10
C GLY A 193 2.71 -10.25 -17.86
N ALA A 194 2.43 -9.24 -18.69
CA ALA A 194 2.98 -7.90 -18.52
C ALA A 194 2.54 -7.24 -17.20
N GLN A 195 1.30 -7.45 -16.74
CA GLN A 195 0.84 -6.95 -15.44
C GLN A 195 1.60 -7.59 -14.27
N PHE A 196 1.81 -8.92 -14.32
CA PHE A 196 2.59 -9.62 -13.30
C PHE A 196 4.03 -9.13 -13.26
N VAL A 197 4.68 -9.02 -14.42
CA VAL A 197 6.05 -8.49 -14.54
C VAL A 197 6.13 -7.04 -14.07
N ALA A 198 5.16 -6.21 -14.42
CA ALA A 198 5.11 -4.82 -13.98
C ALA A 198 5.03 -4.70 -12.46
N LEU A 199 4.18 -5.51 -11.81
CA LEU A 199 4.09 -5.54 -10.35
C LEU A 199 5.42 -5.96 -9.70
N ALA A 200 6.03 -7.05 -10.18
CA ALA A 200 7.31 -7.52 -9.68
C ALA A 200 8.41 -6.45 -9.86
N ALA A 201 8.56 -5.92 -11.06
CA ALA A 201 9.54 -4.86 -11.36
C ALA A 201 9.30 -3.61 -10.51
N SER A 202 8.05 -3.22 -10.27
CA SER A 202 7.71 -2.06 -9.44
C SER A 202 8.20 -2.20 -8.01
N THR A 203 8.03 -3.39 -7.42
CA THR A 203 8.53 -3.66 -6.06
C THR A 203 10.05 -3.66 -5.96
N GLU A 204 10.73 -4.11 -7.01
CA GLU A 204 12.20 -4.07 -7.10
C GLU A 204 12.72 -2.64 -7.25
N ILE A 205 12.11 -1.87 -8.14
CA ILE A 205 12.42 -0.45 -8.34
C ILE A 205 12.17 0.34 -7.06
N PHE A 206 11.05 0.10 -6.36
CA PHE A 206 10.79 0.73 -5.07
C PHE A 206 11.83 0.35 -4.02
N GLY A 207 12.20 -0.93 -3.91
CA GLY A 207 13.28 -1.35 -3.03
C GLY A 207 14.63 -0.69 -3.37
N TRP A 208 14.91 -0.50 -4.67
CA TRP A 208 16.07 0.25 -5.13
C TRP A 208 15.98 1.74 -4.78
N MET A 209 14.81 2.38 -4.92
CA MET A 209 14.59 3.78 -4.54
C MET A 209 14.88 4.01 -3.05
N VAL A 210 14.37 3.13 -2.18
CA VAL A 210 14.63 3.19 -0.73
C VAL A 210 16.12 3.07 -0.40
N ARG A 211 16.89 2.29 -1.19
CA ARG A 211 18.34 2.16 -1.03
C ARG A 211 19.14 3.32 -1.66
N ASN A 212 18.52 4.14 -2.51
CA ASN A 212 19.18 5.18 -3.30
C ASN A 212 18.40 6.51 -3.24
N PRO A 213 18.10 7.06 -2.05
CA PRO A 213 17.23 8.23 -1.91
C PRO A 213 17.78 9.49 -2.62
N GLU A 214 19.10 9.61 -2.74
CA GLU A 214 19.74 10.76 -3.41
C GLU A 214 19.78 10.65 -4.95
N ASN A 215 19.41 9.51 -5.53
CA ASN A 215 19.47 9.36 -6.98
C ASN A 215 18.36 10.19 -7.65
N ARG A 216 18.69 10.94 -8.73
CA ARG A 216 17.74 11.80 -9.45
C ARG A 216 16.54 11.03 -10.02
N VAL A 217 16.78 9.81 -10.51
CA VAL A 217 15.71 8.94 -11.04
C VAL A 217 14.85 8.41 -9.90
N ALA A 218 15.46 8.00 -8.77
CA ALA A 218 14.70 7.58 -7.60
C ALA A 218 13.80 8.70 -7.08
N ARG A 219 14.33 9.93 -6.95
CA ARG A 219 13.54 11.11 -6.59
C ARG A 219 12.41 11.39 -7.57
N ALA A 220 12.68 11.32 -8.88
CA ALA A 220 11.65 11.51 -9.90
C ALA A 220 10.52 10.48 -9.81
N LEU A 221 10.85 9.20 -9.61
CA LEU A 221 9.88 8.11 -9.44
C LEU A 221 9.13 8.20 -8.10
N ALA A 222 9.72 8.78 -7.06
CA ALA A 222 9.10 8.97 -5.76
C ALA A 222 8.07 10.11 -5.75
N LYS A 223 8.21 11.11 -6.63
CA LYS A 223 7.36 12.32 -6.68
C LYS A 223 5.85 12.03 -6.64
N PRO A 224 5.28 11.13 -7.47
CA PRO A 224 3.85 10.82 -7.39
C PRO A 224 3.42 10.29 -6.02
N GLY A 225 4.29 9.53 -5.35
CA GLY A 225 4.06 9.02 -4.01
C GLY A 225 4.10 10.10 -2.93
N HIS A 226 5.03 11.05 -3.02
CA HIS A 226 5.06 12.21 -2.11
C HIS A 226 3.79 13.07 -2.28
N GLU A 227 3.39 13.32 -3.52
CA GLU A 227 2.19 14.12 -3.81
C GLU A 227 0.92 13.43 -3.30
N LEU A 228 0.84 12.09 -3.46
CA LEU A 228 -0.26 11.31 -2.94
C LEU A 228 -0.35 11.42 -1.41
N GLN A 229 0.77 11.27 -0.71
CA GLN A 229 0.84 11.45 0.74
C GLN A 229 0.37 12.85 1.13
N HIS A 230 1.03 13.87 0.59
CA HIS A 230 0.82 15.26 0.96
C HIS A 230 -0.61 15.77 0.74
N ARG A 231 -1.29 15.34 -0.35
CA ARG A 231 -2.62 15.88 -0.70
C ARG A 231 -3.80 15.00 -0.32
N ILE A 232 -3.60 13.69 -0.14
CA ILE A 232 -4.71 12.74 -0.08
C ILE A 232 -4.52 11.71 1.02
N ALA A 233 -3.35 11.07 1.08
CA ALA A 233 -3.17 9.85 1.85
C ALA A 233 -2.71 10.10 3.29
N THR A 234 -2.22 11.28 3.65
CA THR A 234 -1.85 11.61 5.04
C THR A 234 -2.51 12.91 5.51
N ALA A 235 -2.83 12.97 6.79
CA ALA A 235 -3.31 14.16 7.50
C ALA A 235 -2.63 14.23 8.87
N GLU A 236 -2.70 15.39 9.54
CA GLU A 236 -2.13 15.52 10.88
C GLU A 236 -2.96 14.70 11.88
N PRO A 237 -2.36 13.75 12.61
CA PRO A 237 -3.11 12.94 13.57
C PRO A 237 -3.33 13.67 14.89
N THR A 238 -4.40 13.29 15.57
CA THR A 238 -4.65 13.63 16.98
C THR A 238 -3.75 12.80 17.91
N PRO A 239 -3.50 13.27 19.15
CA PRO A 239 -2.77 12.48 20.15
C PRO A 239 -3.35 11.09 20.38
N GLU A 240 -4.68 10.94 20.37
CA GLU A 240 -5.38 9.67 20.57
C GLU A 240 -5.16 8.70 19.39
N GLN A 241 -4.93 9.22 18.18
CA GLN A 241 -4.57 8.41 17.01
C GLN A 241 -3.11 7.99 17.04
N ILE A 242 -2.21 8.85 17.54
CA ILE A 242 -0.81 8.51 17.78
C ILE A 242 -0.74 7.39 18.84
N GLU A 243 -1.50 7.49 19.94
CA GLU A 243 -1.58 6.45 20.97
C GLU A 243 -1.98 5.08 20.37
N VAL A 244 -2.95 5.06 19.46
CA VAL A 244 -3.36 3.83 18.77
C VAL A 244 -2.22 3.28 17.91
N ALA A 245 -1.53 4.13 17.15
CA ALA A 245 -0.42 3.72 16.29
C ALA A 245 0.77 3.17 17.11
N GLU A 246 1.10 3.82 18.23
CA GLU A 246 2.14 3.38 19.17
C GLU A 246 1.77 2.05 19.84
N ALA A 247 0.50 1.87 20.23
CA ALA A 247 0.03 0.61 20.80
C ALA A 247 0.16 -0.57 19.82
N ALA A 248 -0.16 -0.35 18.54
CA ALA A 248 0.06 -1.36 17.50
C ALA A 248 1.56 -1.64 17.28
N LEU A 249 2.39 -0.59 17.24
CA LEU A 249 3.83 -0.70 17.08
C LEU A 249 4.48 -1.52 18.20
N LEU A 250 4.22 -1.17 19.46
CA LEU A 250 4.80 -1.83 20.63
C LEU A 250 4.40 -3.31 20.70
N ALA A 251 3.12 -3.61 20.49
CA ALA A 251 2.64 -4.99 20.48
C ALA A 251 3.23 -5.82 19.33
N CYS A 252 3.56 -5.20 18.19
CA CYS A 252 4.25 -5.88 17.10
C CYS A 252 5.70 -6.18 17.47
N LEU A 253 6.42 -5.20 18.04
CA LEU A 253 7.82 -5.34 18.44
C LEU A 253 7.98 -6.43 19.52
N GLU A 254 7.10 -6.45 20.52
CA GLU A 254 7.13 -7.47 21.58
C GLU A 254 7.02 -8.91 21.04
N LEU A 255 6.30 -9.12 19.94
CA LEU A 255 6.20 -10.42 19.28
C LEU A 255 7.35 -10.73 18.31
N GLU A 256 8.02 -9.71 17.78
CA GLU A 256 9.19 -9.89 16.89
C GLU A 256 10.46 -10.28 17.66
N GLU A 257 10.57 -9.79 18.89
CA GLU A 257 11.66 -10.08 19.84
C GLU A 257 11.56 -11.48 20.46
N LYS A 258 10.37 -12.10 20.43
CA LYS A 258 10.13 -13.50 20.83
C LYS A 258 10.53 -14.49 19.73
#